data_AF-A0A135WPU6-F1
#
_entry.id   AF-A0A135WPU6-F1
#
_cell.length_a   1.000
_cell.length_b   1.000
_cell.length_c   1.000
_cell.angle_alpha   90.00
_cell.angle_beta   90.00
_cell.angle_gamma   90.00
#
_symmetry.space_group_name_H-M   'P 1'
#
loop_
_entity.id
_entity.type
_entity.pdbx_description
1 polymer ?
#
loop_
_entity_poly.entity_id
_entity_poly.type
_entity_poly.pdbx_seq_one_letter_code
_entity_poly.pdbx_strand_id
1 'polypeptide(L)'
;MKKLFILLMAAMLLVACADDTKEPAVVEDDAAVKEEAPEQEEVKEEEPVADETPVKEEPKEEPVAEEPTKEESQGMTVEEATELIEYTGVGKDDKLNGVSVGNGEIKAVIEMAPDNMFSAEDIAVNRYSQLSDELLDHEGWETLTIEFVGVGTISMNRSEKETNEYGDYFPTLEIENRLK
;
A
#
# COMPACT_ATOMS: atom_id res chain seq x y z
N MET A 1 39.25 29.86 -34.04
CA MET A 1 39.88 29.10 -35.14
C MET A 1 38.94 27.97 -35.53
N LYS A 2 38.69 27.82 -36.84
CA LYS A 2 37.86 26.78 -37.47
C LYS A 2 38.62 25.44 -37.57
N LYS A 3 37.85 24.34 -37.63
CA LYS A 3 38.07 22.98 -38.21
C LYS A 3 37.41 21.97 -37.23
N LEU A 4 36.22 21.41 -37.43
CA LEU A 4 35.62 20.61 -38.51
C LEU A 4 36.48 19.41 -38.97
N PHE A 5 36.06 18.19 -38.63
CA PHE A 5 36.17 16.88 -39.32
C PHE A 5 35.44 15.85 -38.41
N ILE A 6 34.26 15.27 -38.67
CA ILE A 6 33.66 14.47 -39.77
C ILE A 6 34.01 12.96 -39.75
N LEU A 7 32.94 12.13 -39.82
CA LEU A 7 32.77 10.70 -40.24
C LEU A 7 33.15 9.60 -39.21
N LEU A 8 32.28 8.66 -38.76
CA LEU A 8 31.32 7.69 -39.36
C LEU A 8 31.98 6.36 -39.80
N MET A 9 31.65 5.25 -39.10
CA MET A 9 31.61 3.85 -39.57
C MET A 9 30.68 3.08 -38.61
N ALA A 10 29.47 2.63 -38.98
CA ALA A 10 29.09 1.53 -39.90
C ALA A 10 29.17 0.12 -39.26
N ALA A 11 27.97 -0.35 -38.89
CA ALA A 11 27.39 -1.71 -38.95
C ALA A 11 28.26 -2.99 -38.90
N MET A 12 27.79 -3.98 -38.12
CA MET A 12 27.73 -5.45 -38.36
C MET A 12 27.35 -6.12 -37.01
N LEU A 13 26.52 -7.15 -36.85
CA LEU A 13 25.75 -8.05 -37.70
C LEU A 13 24.63 -8.67 -36.83
N LEU A 14 23.45 -8.88 -37.43
CA LEU A 14 22.39 -9.74 -36.90
C LEU A 14 22.84 -11.20 -36.96
N VAL A 15 22.66 -11.96 -35.86
CA VAL A 15 22.65 -13.42 -35.89
C VAL A 15 21.20 -13.87 -35.69
N ALA A 16 20.70 -14.53 -36.72
CA ALA A 16 19.43 -15.22 -36.75
C ALA A 16 19.58 -16.64 -36.18
N CYS A 17 18.60 -17.06 -35.38
CA CYS A 17 18.14 -18.44 -35.32
C CYS A 17 16.61 -18.39 -35.20
N ALA A 18 15.95 -18.65 -36.32
CA ALA A 18 14.59 -19.15 -36.34
C ALA A 18 14.68 -20.67 -36.30
N ASP A 19 13.82 -21.34 -35.53
CA ASP A 19 13.16 -22.55 -36.02
C ASP A 19 11.85 -22.79 -35.25
N ASP A 20 10.87 -23.13 -36.06
CA ASP A 20 9.41 -23.13 -35.90
C ASP A 20 8.96 -24.56 -35.57
N THR A 21 8.09 -24.81 -34.58
CA THR A 21 7.24 -26.04 -34.57
C THR A 21 6.02 -25.90 -33.64
N LYS A 22 4.87 -25.60 -34.27
CA LYS A 22 3.52 -26.19 -34.07
C LYS A 22 3.06 -26.68 -32.68
N GLU A 23 2.04 -25.98 -32.15
CA GLU A 23 0.83 -26.57 -31.55
C GLU A 23 -0.01 -27.33 -32.63
N PRO A 24 -1.02 -28.19 -32.36
CA PRO A 24 -2.03 -28.06 -31.28
C PRO A 24 -2.72 -29.36 -30.73
N ALA A 25 -3.77 -29.12 -29.93
CA ALA A 25 -4.98 -29.94 -29.64
C ALA A 25 -4.92 -30.84 -28.38
N VAL A 26 -5.64 -30.53 -27.28
CA VAL A 26 -7.10 -30.64 -26.98
C VAL A 26 -7.54 -32.09 -26.74
N VAL A 27 -7.95 -32.39 -25.49
CA VAL A 27 -9.18 -33.12 -25.04
C VAL A 27 -9.14 -33.15 -23.50
N GLU A 28 -10.04 -32.47 -22.79
CA GLU A 28 -11.44 -32.83 -22.46
C GLU A 28 -11.61 -34.01 -21.49
N ASP A 29 -12.30 -33.67 -20.40
CA ASP A 29 -13.37 -34.42 -19.72
C ASP A 29 -13.11 -35.28 -18.48
N ASP A 30 -14.08 -35.06 -17.59
CA ASP A 30 -14.79 -35.99 -16.73
C ASP A 30 -14.57 -35.98 -15.21
N ALA A 31 -15.75 -35.92 -14.59
CA ALA A 31 -16.07 -35.68 -13.21
C ALA A 31 -15.90 -36.94 -12.35
N ALA A 32 -15.83 -36.75 -11.02
CA ALA A 32 -16.57 -37.59 -10.07
C ALA A 32 -16.47 -37.05 -8.64
N VAL A 33 -17.60 -36.53 -8.15
CA VAL A 33 -17.96 -36.42 -6.74
C VAL A 33 -18.22 -37.82 -6.18
N LYS A 34 -17.85 -38.08 -4.91
CA LYS A 34 -18.57 -39.04 -4.04
C LYS A 34 -18.23 -38.91 -2.55
N GLU A 35 -19.31 -38.65 -1.78
CA GLU A 35 -19.72 -39.11 -0.42
C GLU A 35 -18.75 -38.94 0.79
N GLU A 36 -19.10 -38.15 1.83
CA GLU A 36 -20.02 -38.41 2.99
C GLU A 36 -19.52 -39.53 3.92
N ALA A 37 -19.55 -39.54 5.27
CA ALA A 37 -19.95 -38.73 6.45
C ALA A 37 -19.48 -39.57 7.69
N PRO A 38 -19.97 -39.51 8.97
CA PRO A 38 -20.62 -38.50 9.84
C PRO A 38 -19.81 -38.31 11.19
N GLU A 39 -20.16 -37.51 12.21
CA GLU A 39 -21.14 -37.66 13.33
C GLU A 39 -20.88 -36.45 14.28
N GLN A 40 -21.80 -35.52 14.58
CA GLN A 40 -22.94 -35.48 15.54
C GLN A 40 -22.64 -35.68 17.05
N GLU A 41 -22.91 -34.64 17.85
CA GLU A 41 -23.64 -34.56 19.16
C GLU A 41 -23.37 -33.12 19.72
N GLU A 42 -24.31 -32.16 19.83
CA GLU A 42 -25.49 -31.99 20.73
C GLU A 42 -25.10 -32.21 22.23
N VAL A 43 -25.42 -31.40 23.25
CA VAL A 43 -26.63 -30.64 23.66
C VAL A 43 -26.30 -29.68 24.85
N LYS A 44 -27.14 -28.64 25.06
CA LYS A 44 -27.66 -28.07 26.34
C LYS A 44 -26.80 -27.08 27.14
N GLU A 45 -27.11 -25.78 27.23
CA GLU A 45 -28.27 -25.05 27.85
C GLU A 45 -28.28 -25.10 29.39
N GLU A 46 -28.03 -23.94 30.05
CA GLU A 46 -28.85 -23.33 31.12
C GLU A 46 -28.20 -22.03 31.68
N GLU A 47 -28.98 -20.95 31.75
CA GLU A 47 -28.75 -19.73 32.56
C GLU A 47 -29.27 -19.94 34.02
N PRO A 48 -29.53 -18.90 34.84
CA PRO A 48 -28.61 -18.19 35.73
C PRO A 48 -29.02 -18.34 37.22
N VAL A 49 -28.12 -18.06 38.18
CA VAL A 49 -28.51 -17.89 39.58
C VAL A 49 -27.79 -16.69 40.19
N ALA A 50 -28.58 -15.65 40.49
CA ALA A 50 -28.26 -14.61 41.44
C ALA A 50 -28.48 -15.13 42.87
N ASP A 51 -27.63 -14.76 43.82
CA ASP A 51 -28.09 -14.42 45.18
C ASP A 51 -27.06 -13.54 45.90
N GLU A 52 -27.60 -12.69 46.75
CA GLU A 52 -27.00 -11.51 47.37
C GLU A 52 -26.24 -11.88 48.65
N THR A 53 -25.30 -11.04 49.10
CA THR A 53 -25.18 -10.74 50.53
C THR A 53 -24.43 -9.43 50.76
N PRO A 54 -24.83 -8.61 51.76
CA PRO A 54 -24.37 -7.24 51.92
C PRO A 54 -23.15 -7.18 52.86
N VAL A 55 -22.11 -6.44 52.47
CA VAL A 55 -21.01 -6.08 53.38
C VAL A 55 -20.88 -4.57 53.47
N LYS A 56 -21.23 -4.13 54.68
CA LYS A 56 -21.04 -2.87 55.41
C LYS A 56 -19.82 -2.02 55.02
N GLU A 57 -20.08 -0.72 54.92
CA GLU A 57 -19.17 0.41 54.66
C GLU A 57 -17.99 0.51 55.66
N GLU A 58 -16.79 0.79 55.11
CA GLU A 58 -15.78 1.68 55.71
C GLU A 58 -15.17 2.55 54.58
N PRO A 59 -14.89 3.84 54.82
CA PRO A 59 -14.55 4.80 53.78
C PRO A 59 -13.08 4.63 53.40
N LYS A 60 -12.83 4.21 52.17
CA LYS A 60 -11.50 4.21 51.56
C LYS A 60 -11.43 5.39 50.60
N GLU A 61 -10.40 6.21 50.79
CA GLU A 61 -10.08 7.41 50.03
C GLU A 61 -10.31 7.25 48.52
N GLU A 62 -10.97 8.25 47.94
CA GLU A 62 -11.13 8.39 46.49
C GLU A 62 -9.75 8.32 45.81
N PRO A 63 -9.48 7.36 44.92
CA PRO A 63 -8.52 7.63 43.89
C PRO A 63 -9.19 8.67 42.98
N VAL A 64 -8.55 9.82 42.84
CA VAL A 64 -8.83 10.73 41.71
C VAL A 64 -8.80 9.85 40.47
N ALA A 65 -9.97 9.63 39.89
CA ALA A 65 -10.08 9.14 38.54
C ALA A 65 -9.45 10.22 37.68
N GLU A 66 -8.16 10.06 37.36
CA GLU A 66 -7.69 10.57 36.09
C GLU A 66 -8.58 9.89 35.06
N GLU A 67 -9.54 10.65 34.54
CA GLU A 67 -10.18 10.28 33.30
C GLU A 67 -9.04 9.90 32.34
N PRO A 68 -9.10 8.74 31.67
CA PRO A 68 -8.23 8.55 30.53
C PRO A 68 -8.56 9.72 29.61
N THR A 69 -7.62 10.65 29.51
CA THR A 69 -7.69 11.70 28.50
C THR A 69 -7.72 10.88 27.23
N LYS A 70 -8.91 10.78 26.64
CA LYS A 70 -9.08 10.20 25.32
C LYS A 70 -8.04 10.92 24.49
N GLU A 71 -6.99 10.23 24.07
CA GLU A 71 -6.11 10.76 23.03
C GLU A 71 -7.09 11.12 21.91
N GLU A 72 -7.37 12.41 21.76
CA GLU A 72 -7.90 12.90 20.51
C GLU A 72 -6.85 12.42 19.54
N SER A 73 -7.19 11.43 18.71
CA SER A 73 -6.35 10.95 17.63
C SER A 73 -6.07 12.19 16.78
N GLN A 74 -4.98 12.88 17.10
CA GLN A 74 -4.52 14.00 16.30
C GLN A 74 -4.18 13.33 15.00
N GLY A 75 -5.00 13.59 13.98
CA GLY A 75 -4.76 13.05 12.65
C GLY A 75 -3.33 13.37 12.22
N MET A 76 -2.83 12.65 11.22
CA MET A 76 -1.44 12.77 10.79
C MET A 76 -1.04 14.24 10.62
N THR A 77 0.07 14.63 11.23
CA THR A 77 0.61 15.99 11.10
C THR A 77 1.35 16.14 9.77
N VAL A 78 1.60 17.39 9.36
CA VAL A 78 2.38 17.66 8.15
C VAL A 78 3.82 17.18 8.34
N GLU A 79 4.37 17.33 9.53
CA GLU A 79 5.72 16.90 9.88
C GLU A 79 5.85 15.36 9.78
N GLU A 80 4.94 14.60 10.39
CA GLU A 80 4.95 13.13 10.30
C GLU A 80 4.79 12.63 8.86
N ALA A 81 3.84 13.22 8.10
CA ALA A 81 3.68 12.87 6.69
C ALA A 81 4.95 13.18 5.88
N THR A 82 5.58 14.32 6.15
CA THR A 82 6.82 14.72 5.47
C THR A 82 7.94 13.73 5.76
N GLU A 83 8.14 13.34 7.03
CA GLU A 83 9.17 12.37 7.41
C GLU A 83 8.95 11.00 6.73
N LEU A 84 7.71 10.52 6.68
CA LEU A 84 7.39 9.26 6.00
C LEU A 84 7.64 9.35 4.49
N ILE A 85 7.19 10.43 3.84
CA ILE A 85 7.40 10.63 2.41
C ILE A 85 8.90 10.74 2.08
N GLU A 86 9.68 11.48 2.86
CA GLU A 86 11.13 11.60 2.66
C GLU A 86 11.85 10.25 2.84
N TYR A 87 11.40 9.42 3.78
CA TYR A 87 12.04 8.15 4.07
C TYR A 87 11.68 7.04 3.06
N THR A 88 10.41 6.93 2.63
CA THR A 88 9.94 5.81 1.78
C THR A 88 9.55 6.23 0.36
N GLY A 89 8.99 7.44 0.19
CA GLY A 89 8.43 7.90 -1.07
C GLY A 89 9.41 8.64 -1.99
N VAL A 90 10.52 9.16 -1.45
CA VAL A 90 11.48 10.00 -2.18
C VAL A 90 12.78 9.22 -2.43
N GLY A 91 13.19 9.12 -3.69
CA GLY A 91 14.47 8.52 -4.07
C GLY A 91 15.66 9.41 -3.69
N LYS A 92 16.87 8.81 -3.66
CA LYS A 92 18.13 9.44 -3.22
C LYS A 92 18.39 10.85 -3.81
N ASP A 93 18.10 11.02 -5.10
CA ASP A 93 18.38 12.24 -5.85
C ASP A 93 17.09 13.00 -6.26
N ASP A 94 15.93 12.49 -5.84
CA ASP A 94 14.63 13.12 -6.05
C ASP A 94 14.47 14.33 -5.10
N LYS A 95 13.48 15.17 -5.35
CA LYS A 95 13.16 16.32 -4.48
C LYS A 95 11.70 16.31 -4.08
N LEU A 96 11.46 16.42 -2.78
CA LEU A 96 10.15 16.71 -2.23
C LEU A 96 9.89 18.22 -2.30
N ASN A 97 9.00 18.64 -3.20
CA ASN A 97 8.70 20.05 -3.45
C ASN A 97 7.61 20.62 -2.53
N GLY A 98 6.83 19.77 -1.88
CA GLY A 98 5.86 20.19 -0.88
C GLY A 98 5.03 19.03 -0.36
N VAL A 99 4.54 19.18 0.88
CA VAL A 99 3.60 18.29 1.56
C VAL A 99 2.49 19.13 2.17
N SER A 100 1.26 18.64 2.11
CA SER A 100 0.14 19.19 2.86
C SER A 100 -0.73 18.08 3.42
N VAL A 101 -1.23 18.27 4.63
CA VAL A 101 -2.19 17.36 5.26
C VAL A 101 -3.42 18.13 5.68
N GLY A 102 -4.60 17.61 5.36
CA GLY A 102 -5.86 18.21 5.77
C GLY A 102 -7.07 17.37 5.36
N ASN A 103 -8.10 17.33 6.20
CA ASN A 103 -9.33 16.56 5.97
C ASN A 103 -9.07 15.05 5.71
N GLY A 104 -8.05 14.48 6.34
CA GLY A 104 -7.64 13.09 6.11
C GLY A 104 -6.91 12.87 4.77
N GLU A 105 -6.57 13.92 4.02
CA GLU A 105 -5.84 13.81 2.77
C GLU A 105 -4.38 14.25 2.94
N ILE A 106 -3.45 13.40 2.51
CA ILE A 106 -2.02 13.71 2.38
C ILE A 106 -1.75 14.01 0.91
N LYS A 107 -1.21 15.19 0.61
CA LYS A 107 -0.73 15.54 -0.73
C LYS A 107 0.76 15.79 -0.73
N ALA A 108 1.45 15.29 -1.74
CA ALA A 108 2.85 15.61 -1.96
C ALA A 108 3.15 15.87 -3.44
N VAL A 109 4.18 16.67 -3.69
CA VAL A 109 4.72 16.92 -5.02
C VAL A 109 6.17 16.48 -5.04
N ILE A 110 6.52 15.54 -5.92
CA ILE A 110 7.86 14.96 -6.02
C ILE A 110 8.42 15.23 -7.42
N GLU A 111 9.57 15.88 -7.48
CA GLU A 111 10.37 16.01 -8.70
C GLU A 111 11.38 14.87 -8.75
N MET A 112 11.15 13.93 -9.67
CA MET A 112 12.00 12.75 -9.82
C MET A 112 13.27 13.08 -10.59
N ALA A 113 14.39 12.57 -10.10
CA ALA A 113 15.64 12.58 -10.85
C ALA A 113 15.53 11.65 -12.06
N PRO A 114 16.23 11.98 -13.16
CA PRO A 114 16.27 11.10 -14.32
C PRO A 114 17.01 9.80 -13.96
N ASP A 115 16.39 8.67 -14.28
CA ASP A 115 16.97 7.33 -14.19
C ASP A 115 17.21 6.75 -15.60
N ASN A 116 18.21 5.87 -15.74
CA ASN A 116 18.58 5.26 -17.02
C ASN A 116 18.29 3.76 -17.10
N MET A 117 17.84 3.14 -16.01
CA MET A 117 17.53 1.71 -15.92
C MET A 117 16.02 1.47 -16.02
N PHE A 118 15.21 2.35 -15.43
CA PHE A 118 13.76 2.20 -15.38
C PHE A 118 13.05 3.42 -15.98
N SER A 119 11.80 3.22 -16.42
CA SER A 119 10.96 4.33 -16.85
C SER A 119 10.55 5.19 -15.65
N ALA A 120 10.21 6.45 -15.91
CA ALA A 120 9.76 7.35 -14.84
C ALA A 120 8.43 6.86 -14.24
N GLU A 121 7.58 6.26 -15.07
CA GLU A 121 6.30 5.66 -14.70
C GLU A 121 6.51 4.47 -13.76
N ASP A 122 7.41 3.54 -14.09
CA ASP A 122 7.68 2.37 -13.23
C ASP A 122 8.23 2.80 -11.86
N ILE A 123 9.11 3.80 -11.85
CA ILE A 123 9.65 4.34 -10.59
C ILE A 123 8.53 5.02 -9.79
N ALA A 124 7.68 5.83 -10.42
CA ALA A 124 6.56 6.51 -9.75
C ALA A 124 5.59 5.51 -9.11
N VAL A 125 5.21 4.46 -9.84
CA VAL A 125 4.36 3.36 -9.33
C VAL A 125 5.02 2.67 -8.15
N ASN A 126 6.31 2.35 -8.27
CA ASN A 126 7.05 1.67 -7.19
C ASN A 126 7.15 2.53 -5.93
N ARG A 127 7.43 3.83 -6.07
CA ARG A 127 7.50 4.79 -4.95
C ARG A 127 6.14 4.97 -4.29
N TYR A 128 5.10 5.13 -5.09
CA TYR A 128 3.75 5.25 -4.56
C TYR A 128 3.36 4.00 -3.78
N SER A 129 3.59 2.80 -4.34
CA SER A 129 3.28 1.52 -3.67
C SER A 129 4.00 1.39 -2.33
N GLN A 130 5.31 1.67 -2.28
CA GLN A 130 6.09 1.59 -1.03
C GLN A 130 5.57 2.57 0.03
N LEU A 131 5.33 3.81 -0.36
CA LEU A 131 4.83 4.84 0.55
C LEU A 131 3.41 4.53 1.02
N SER A 132 2.52 4.12 0.11
CA SER A 132 1.13 3.83 0.44
C SER A 132 1.01 2.63 1.36
N ASP A 133 1.82 1.61 1.16
CA ASP A 133 1.86 0.42 2.01
C ASP A 133 2.44 0.76 3.40
N GLU A 134 3.54 1.52 3.47
CA GLU A 134 4.09 2.00 4.76
C GLU A 134 3.04 2.80 5.54
N LEU A 135 2.33 3.71 4.87
CA LEU A 135 1.29 4.52 5.49
C LEU A 135 0.14 3.68 6.08
N LEU A 136 -0.05 2.41 5.68
CA LEU A 136 -1.06 1.55 6.29
C LEU A 136 -0.78 1.27 7.77
N ASP A 137 0.45 1.39 8.24
CA ASP A 137 0.80 1.24 9.65
C ASP A 137 0.57 2.53 10.47
N HIS A 138 0.12 3.61 9.83
CA HIS A 138 -0.17 4.90 10.45
C HIS A 138 -1.65 5.24 10.36
N GLU A 139 -2.21 5.78 11.44
CA GLU A 139 -3.58 6.30 11.48
C GLU A 139 -3.67 7.78 11.06
N GLY A 140 -4.89 8.31 10.99
CA GLY A 140 -5.10 9.74 10.79
C GLY A 140 -5.05 10.23 9.34
N TRP A 141 -5.09 9.31 8.37
CA TRP A 141 -5.23 9.62 6.95
C TRP A 141 -6.20 8.65 6.25
N GLU A 142 -6.80 9.14 5.18
CA GLU A 142 -7.83 8.49 4.38
C GLU A 142 -7.47 8.49 2.91
N THR A 143 -6.78 9.51 2.40
CA THR A 143 -6.42 9.59 0.98
C THR A 143 -4.99 10.06 0.82
N LEU A 144 -4.24 9.35 -0.02
CA LEU A 144 -2.91 9.75 -0.46
C LEU A 144 -3.03 10.29 -1.89
N THR A 145 -2.38 11.41 -2.16
CA THR A 145 -2.24 11.99 -3.50
C THR A 145 -0.79 12.40 -3.71
N ILE A 146 -0.12 11.79 -4.70
CA ILE A 146 1.26 12.14 -5.06
C ILE A 146 1.26 12.62 -6.51
N GLU A 147 1.72 13.85 -6.72
CA GLU A 147 2.09 14.37 -8.04
C GLU A 147 3.57 14.09 -8.28
N PHE A 148 3.87 13.28 -9.29
CA PHE A 148 5.22 13.11 -9.81
C PHE A 148 5.39 14.06 -10.99
N VAL A 149 6.19 15.12 -10.80
CA VAL A 149 6.29 16.25 -11.73
C VAL A 149 6.70 15.76 -13.13
N GLY A 150 5.83 16.00 -14.11
CA GLY A 150 6.06 15.62 -15.51
C GLY A 150 5.84 14.14 -15.83
N VAL A 151 5.41 13.33 -14.87
CA VAL A 151 5.09 11.90 -15.03
C VAL A 151 3.58 11.67 -14.89
N GLY A 152 2.98 12.14 -13.81
CA GLY A 152 1.55 12.01 -13.56
C GLY A 152 1.19 12.12 -12.08
N THR A 153 -0.09 12.03 -11.77
CA THR A 153 -0.62 12.03 -10.40
C THR A 153 -1.29 10.70 -10.09
N ILE A 154 -1.01 10.16 -8.90
CA ILE A 154 -1.68 8.98 -8.35
C ILE A 154 -2.43 9.41 -7.10
N SER A 155 -3.69 8.97 -6.97
CA SER A 155 -4.44 9.15 -5.74
C SER A 155 -5.32 7.96 -5.41
N MET A 156 -5.21 7.49 -4.17
CA MET A 156 -5.96 6.34 -3.66
C MET A 156 -6.43 6.58 -2.24
N ASN A 157 -7.61 6.07 -1.93
CA ASN A 157 -8.15 6.05 -0.59
C ASN A 157 -7.65 4.82 0.18
N ARG A 158 -7.42 4.97 1.48
CA ARG A 158 -6.99 3.92 2.40
C ARG A 158 -7.89 2.68 2.36
N SER A 159 -9.19 2.85 2.11
CA SER A 159 -10.15 1.75 1.99
C SER A 159 -9.95 0.88 0.74
N GLU A 160 -9.12 1.32 -0.21
CA GLU A 160 -8.85 0.60 -1.47
C GLU A 160 -7.68 -0.38 -1.34
N LYS A 161 -7.09 -0.49 -0.15
CA LYS A 161 -6.15 -1.56 0.18
C LYS A 161 -6.80 -2.94 0.02
N GLU A 162 -6.00 -3.90 -0.37
CA GLU A 162 -6.33 -5.33 -0.29
C GLU A 162 -5.60 -5.96 0.90
N THR A 163 -6.00 -7.17 1.28
CA THR A 163 -5.38 -7.94 2.37
C THR A 163 -4.99 -9.31 1.85
N ASN A 164 -3.75 -9.73 2.11
CA ASN A 164 -3.25 -11.08 1.83
C ASN A 164 -2.67 -11.73 3.11
N GLU A 165 -2.00 -12.88 2.97
CA GLU A 165 -1.40 -13.59 4.12
C GLU A 165 -0.27 -12.84 4.82
N TYR A 166 0.31 -11.81 4.19
CA TYR A 166 1.41 -10.98 4.72
C TYR A 166 0.95 -9.66 5.32
N GLY A 167 -0.29 -9.23 5.03
CA GLY A 167 -0.85 -7.99 5.55
C GLY A 167 -1.67 -7.22 4.52
N ASP A 168 -1.90 -5.95 4.84
CA ASP A 168 -2.57 -5.02 3.95
C ASP A 168 -1.60 -4.39 2.95
N TYR A 169 -2.06 -4.15 1.72
CA TYR A 169 -1.26 -3.56 0.64
C TYR A 169 -2.14 -2.85 -0.38
N PHE A 170 -1.56 -1.97 -1.19
CA PHE A 170 -2.20 -1.38 -2.36
C PHE A 170 -1.87 -2.18 -3.63
N PRO A 171 -2.88 -2.64 -4.40
CA PRO A 171 -2.62 -3.42 -5.61
C PRO A 171 -1.87 -2.62 -6.68
N THR A 172 -0.70 -3.12 -7.11
CA THR A 172 0.16 -2.42 -8.08
C THR A 172 -0.55 -2.11 -9.40
N LEU A 173 -1.38 -3.03 -9.92
CA LEU A 173 -2.14 -2.81 -11.15
C LEU A 173 -3.12 -1.63 -11.02
N GLU A 174 -3.72 -1.42 -9.84
CA GLU A 174 -4.60 -0.29 -9.58
C GLU A 174 -3.82 1.03 -9.50
N ILE A 175 -2.61 1.00 -8.94
CA ILE A 175 -1.69 2.15 -8.91
C ILE A 175 -1.30 2.55 -10.34
N GLU A 176 -0.89 1.58 -11.18
CA GLU A 176 -0.53 1.79 -12.59
C GLU A 176 -1.68 2.42 -13.38
N ASN A 177 -2.90 1.90 -13.22
CA ASN A 177 -4.09 2.40 -13.92
C ASN A 177 -4.49 3.84 -13.52
N ARG A 178 -4.00 4.32 -12.37
CA ARG A 178 -4.31 5.66 -11.84
C ARG A 178 -3.29 6.71 -12.21
N LEU A 179 -2.07 6.33 -12.56
CA LEU A 179 -1.05 7.27 -12.99
C LEU A 179 -1.51 7.99 -14.28
N LYS A 180 -1.85 9.28 -14.15
CA LYS A 180 -2.45 10.11 -15.20
C LYS A 180 -1.86 11.51 -15.28
#